data_AF-A0A317J4K6-F1
#
_entry.id   AF-A0A317J4K6-F1
#
_cell.length_a   1.000
_cell.length_b   1.000
_cell.length_c   1.000
_cell.angle_alpha   90.00
_cell.angle_beta   90.00
_cell.angle_gamma   90.00
#
_symmetry.space_group_name_H-M   'P 1'
#
loop_
_entity.id
_entity.type
_entity.pdbx_description
1 polymer ?
#
loop_
_entity_poly.entity_id
_entity_poly.type
_entity_poly.pdbx_seq_one_letter_code
_entity_poly.pdbx_strand_id
1 'polypeptide(L)'
;MKVSPHGYVLVLALSAAVSAGAQTGFPFQDETLHYTVNWPSGLSLGDAALMAHRQGARWDLEMNLDARIPGFPIADRFHSMAGADLCSDEFERSTSHGARKSTEKTTYDYKTGTARRATANGGGSTEFTIPPCARDALAFLYFARREMGQGRVAPAQQIFFGSVYSIRLEYTGAQTITAREQQAVTDRVLVTLRGPASSANFEIFFARDAARTPLLVRVPLSVGTFSLELAR
;
A
#
# COMPACT_ATOMS: atom_id res chain seq x y z
N MET A 1 23.10 65.58 -38.31
CA MET A 1 23.19 64.75 -37.08
C MET A 1 22.14 63.66 -37.17
N LYS A 2 22.56 62.40 -37.19
CA LYS A 2 21.72 61.19 -37.33
C LYS A 2 21.10 60.85 -35.98
N VAL A 3 19.78 60.65 -35.94
CA VAL A 3 19.10 60.02 -34.80
C VAL A 3 18.57 58.67 -35.26
N SER A 4 19.05 57.61 -34.62
CA SER A 4 18.70 56.22 -34.87
C SER A 4 17.63 55.79 -33.84
N PRO A 5 16.53 55.12 -34.23
CA PRO A 5 15.61 54.53 -33.26
C PRO A 5 16.02 53.08 -32.99
N HIS A 6 16.45 52.79 -31.76
CA HIS A 6 16.58 51.42 -31.28
C HIS A 6 15.19 50.88 -30.93
N GLY A 7 14.66 50.03 -31.80
CA GLY A 7 13.46 49.24 -31.52
C GLY A 7 13.80 48.14 -30.50
N TYR A 8 13.16 48.20 -29.34
CA TYR A 8 13.12 47.09 -28.39
C TYR A 8 12.10 46.07 -28.86
N VAL A 9 12.55 44.89 -29.29
CA VAL A 9 11.70 43.73 -29.52
C VAL A 9 11.45 43.05 -28.18
N LEU A 10 10.23 43.18 -27.65
CA LEU A 10 9.76 42.46 -26.48
C LEU A 10 9.35 41.04 -26.91
N VAL A 11 10.19 40.04 -26.61
CA VAL A 11 9.83 38.62 -26.81
C VAL A 11 8.93 38.20 -25.65
N LEU A 12 7.62 38.16 -25.87
CA LEU A 12 6.65 37.51 -24.99
C LEU A 12 6.82 36.00 -25.11
N ALA A 13 7.46 35.38 -24.12
CA ALA A 13 7.46 33.94 -23.95
C ALA A 13 6.06 33.51 -23.47
N LEU A 14 5.21 33.03 -24.39
CA LEU A 14 3.99 32.32 -24.03
C LEU A 14 4.37 31.00 -23.35
N SER A 15 4.32 30.97 -22.02
CA SER A 15 4.36 29.72 -21.27
C SER A 15 3.06 28.97 -21.54
N ALA A 16 3.11 27.94 -22.39
CA ALA A 16 2.00 26.99 -22.51
C ALA A 16 1.81 26.31 -21.16
N ALA A 17 0.73 26.69 -20.45
CA ALA A 17 0.31 26.00 -19.25
C ALA A 17 -0.17 24.60 -19.66
N VAL A 18 0.72 23.61 -19.52
CA VAL A 18 0.34 22.20 -19.59
C VAL A 18 -0.68 21.99 -18.47
N SER A 19 -1.94 21.74 -18.85
CA SER A 19 -2.98 21.40 -17.89
C SER A 19 -2.53 20.14 -17.15
N ALA A 20 -2.17 20.29 -15.87
CA ALA A 20 -1.94 19.15 -14.99
C ALA A 20 -3.26 18.39 -14.91
N GLY A 21 -3.33 17.21 -15.54
CA GLY A 21 -4.49 16.34 -15.43
C GLY A 21 -4.81 16.11 -13.95
N ALA A 22 -6.09 16.15 -13.59
CA ALA A 22 -6.52 15.95 -12.22
C ALA A 22 -5.93 14.64 -11.69
N GLN A 23 -5.18 14.72 -10.59
CA GLN A 23 -4.57 13.54 -9.99
C GLN A 23 -5.68 12.66 -9.41
N THR A 24 -5.72 11.40 -9.82
CA THR A 24 -6.73 10.41 -9.43
C THR A 24 -6.18 9.42 -8.41
N GLY A 25 -7.07 8.85 -7.60
CA GLY A 25 -6.73 7.84 -6.61
C GLY A 25 -5.99 8.41 -5.40
N PHE A 26 -5.58 7.52 -4.50
CA PHE A 26 -4.85 7.91 -3.29
C PHE A 26 -3.47 8.50 -3.65
N PRO A 27 -2.98 9.55 -2.98
CA PRO A 27 -3.56 10.24 -1.81
C PRO A 27 -4.47 11.43 -2.15
N PHE A 28 -4.82 11.61 -3.43
CA PHE A 28 -5.52 12.81 -3.91
C PHE A 28 -7.02 12.70 -3.70
N GLN A 29 -7.60 11.53 -3.96
CA GLN A 29 -9.02 11.22 -3.87
C GLN A 29 -9.23 9.87 -3.19
N ASP A 30 -10.49 9.56 -2.91
CA ASP A 30 -10.90 8.22 -2.55
C ASP A 30 -10.55 7.23 -3.66
N GLU A 31 -10.26 5.99 -3.28
CA GLU A 31 -9.79 4.97 -4.19
C GLU A 31 -10.32 3.59 -3.81
N THR A 32 -10.66 2.80 -4.82
CA THR A 32 -10.89 1.36 -4.71
C THR A 32 -10.15 0.68 -5.85
N LEU A 33 -9.23 -0.20 -5.51
CA LEU A 33 -8.42 -0.99 -6.43
C LEU A 33 -8.82 -2.45 -6.31
N HIS A 34 -9.35 -3.03 -7.38
CA HIS A 34 -9.68 -4.45 -7.44
C HIS A 34 -8.53 -5.25 -8.03
N TYR A 35 -8.33 -6.46 -7.52
CA TYR A 35 -7.23 -7.35 -7.89
C TYR A 35 -7.76 -8.75 -8.12
N THR A 36 -7.15 -9.46 -9.07
CA THR A 36 -7.30 -10.90 -9.20
C THR A 36 -6.09 -11.59 -8.57
N VAL A 37 -6.36 -12.65 -7.81
CA VAL A 37 -5.33 -13.47 -7.16
C VAL A 37 -5.02 -14.65 -8.07
N ASN A 38 -3.78 -14.77 -8.54
CA ASN A 38 -3.40 -15.76 -9.54
C ASN A 38 -2.37 -16.77 -9.00
N TRP A 39 -2.55 -18.04 -9.35
CA TRP A 39 -1.56 -19.11 -9.18
C TRP A 39 -0.44 -18.97 -10.24
N PRO A 40 0.77 -19.51 -10.01
CA PRO A 40 1.83 -19.57 -11.02
C PRO A 40 1.42 -20.04 -12.42
N SER A 41 0.40 -20.90 -12.54
CA SER A 41 -0.11 -21.40 -13.81
C SER A 41 -0.99 -20.40 -14.58
N GLY A 42 -1.29 -19.25 -13.99
CA GLY A 42 -2.25 -18.26 -14.50
C GLY A 42 -3.70 -18.55 -14.10
N LEU A 43 -3.96 -19.62 -13.34
CA LEU A 43 -5.29 -19.90 -12.81
C LEU A 43 -5.66 -18.87 -11.73
N SER A 44 -6.79 -18.18 -11.91
CA SER A 44 -7.34 -17.34 -10.84
C SER A 44 -7.80 -18.19 -9.67
N LEU A 45 -7.43 -17.76 -8.48
CA LEU A 45 -7.78 -18.35 -7.19
C LEU A 45 -8.87 -17.53 -6.48
N GLY A 46 -9.18 -16.34 -6.97
CA GLY A 46 -10.12 -15.41 -6.36
C GLY A 46 -9.68 -13.97 -6.54
N ASP A 47 -10.11 -13.11 -5.63
CA ASP A 47 -10.02 -11.66 -5.80
C ASP A 47 -9.61 -10.97 -4.50
N ALA A 48 -9.11 -9.74 -4.65
CA ALA A 48 -8.85 -8.85 -3.54
C ALA A 48 -9.27 -7.42 -3.88
N ALA A 49 -9.49 -6.59 -2.88
CA ALA A 49 -9.69 -5.16 -3.04
C ALA A 49 -8.87 -4.40 -2.00
N LEU A 50 -8.29 -3.28 -2.42
CA LEU A 50 -7.69 -2.27 -1.55
C LEU A 50 -8.53 -1.00 -1.67
N MET A 51 -8.89 -0.42 -0.53
CA MET A 51 -9.73 0.77 -0.48
C MET A 51 -9.08 1.83 0.39
N ALA A 52 -9.23 3.09 -0.01
CA ALA A 52 -8.82 4.26 0.75
C ALA A 52 -9.90 5.32 0.63
N HIS A 53 -10.57 5.63 1.74
CA HIS A 53 -11.64 6.60 1.80
C HIS A 53 -11.32 7.69 2.83
N ARG A 54 -11.65 8.93 2.52
CA ARG A 54 -11.53 10.00 3.52
C ARG A 54 -12.69 9.93 4.51
N GLN A 55 -12.34 9.93 5.79
CA GLN A 55 -13.29 10.13 6.88
C GLN A 55 -12.90 11.40 7.66
N GLY A 56 -13.34 12.55 7.15
CA GLY A 56 -12.90 13.85 7.66
C GLY A 56 -11.40 14.07 7.41
N ALA A 57 -10.64 14.29 8.47
CA ALA A 57 -9.17 14.44 8.41
C ALA A 57 -8.41 13.09 8.45
N ARG A 58 -9.13 11.98 8.58
CA ARG A 58 -8.57 10.62 8.64
C ARG A 58 -8.73 9.89 7.32
N TRP A 59 -7.92 8.86 7.16
CA TRP A 59 -8.08 7.81 6.18
C TRP A 59 -8.72 6.59 6.83
N ASP A 60 -9.74 6.08 6.15
CA ASP A 60 -10.31 4.76 6.34
C ASP A 60 -9.74 3.86 5.24
N LEU A 61 -8.98 2.83 5.63
CA LEU A 61 -8.20 1.98 4.73
C LEU A 61 -8.65 0.53 4.90
N GLU A 62 -9.00 -0.13 3.81
CA GLU A 62 -9.43 -1.53 3.84
C GLU A 62 -8.62 -2.42 2.90
N MET A 63 -8.48 -3.68 3.30
CA MET A 63 -8.12 -4.78 2.41
C MET A 63 -9.10 -5.93 2.59
N ASN A 64 -9.60 -6.39 1.45
CA ASN A 64 -10.51 -7.49 1.32
C ASN A 64 -9.84 -8.54 0.44
N LEU A 65 -9.73 -9.80 0.90
CA LEU A 65 -9.15 -10.89 0.14
C LEU A 65 -10.05 -12.11 0.25
N ASP A 66 -10.47 -12.66 -0.88
CA ASP A 66 -11.18 -13.92 -0.98
C ASP A 66 -10.47 -14.79 -2.02
N ALA A 67 -9.78 -15.83 -1.57
CA ALA A 67 -9.04 -16.74 -2.44
C ALA A 67 -9.28 -18.20 -2.04
N ARG A 68 -9.04 -19.11 -2.97
CA ARG A 68 -9.15 -20.54 -2.77
C ARG A 68 -7.94 -21.24 -3.37
N ILE A 69 -7.12 -21.81 -2.50
CA ILE A 69 -6.14 -22.81 -2.89
C ILE A 69 -6.86 -24.16 -2.86
N PRO A 70 -6.55 -25.13 -3.76
CA PRO A 70 -7.19 -26.45 -3.71
C PRO A 70 -7.23 -27.04 -2.30
N GLY A 71 -8.45 -27.22 -1.76
CA GLY A 71 -8.70 -27.74 -0.40
C GLY A 71 -8.67 -26.72 0.75
N PHE A 72 -8.30 -25.45 0.50
CA PHE A 72 -8.12 -24.44 1.56
C PHE A 72 -8.69 -23.07 1.15
N PRO A 73 -9.88 -22.69 1.63
CA PRO A 73 -10.39 -21.33 1.46
C PRO A 73 -9.58 -20.34 2.32
N ILE A 74 -9.34 -19.16 1.78
CA ILE A 74 -8.65 -18.04 2.42
C ILE A 74 -9.59 -16.84 2.31
N ALA A 75 -9.94 -16.25 3.44
CA ALA A 75 -10.70 -15.00 3.49
C ALA A 75 -10.11 -14.09 4.56
N ASP A 76 -9.55 -12.97 4.13
CA ASP A 76 -8.92 -11.99 5.02
C ASP A 76 -9.59 -10.62 4.85
N ARG A 77 -9.85 -9.95 5.97
CA ARG A 77 -10.46 -8.62 6.04
C ARG A 77 -9.64 -7.77 7.00
N PHE A 78 -9.00 -6.73 6.49
CA PHE A 78 -8.21 -5.80 7.27
C PHE A 78 -8.80 -4.41 7.15
N HIS A 79 -8.86 -3.69 8.26
CA HIS A 79 -9.37 -2.32 8.34
C HIS A 79 -8.43 -1.49 9.18
N SER A 80 -8.07 -0.29 8.72
CA SER A 80 -7.19 0.64 9.41
C SER A 80 -7.80 2.03 9.38
N MET A 81 -7.88 2.65 10.55
CA MET A 81 -8.12 4.07 10.68
C MET A 81 -6.79 4.76 10.94
N ALA A 82 -6.45 5.76 10.11
CA ALA A 82 -5.20 6.48 10.23
C ALA A 82 -5.39 7.99 10.07
N GLY A 83 -4.53 8.78 10.74
CA GLY A 83 -4.50 10.24 10.55
C GLY A 83 -4.00 10.65 9.16
N ALA A 84 -3.98 11.95 8.89
CA ALA A 84 -3.50 12.49 7.61
C ALA A 84 -2.05 12.08 7.28
N ASP A 85 -1.19 11.93 8.30
CA ASP A 85 0.20 11.47 8.16
C ASP A 85 0.33 9.94 8.07
N LEU A 86 -0.79 9.23 8.04
CA LEU A 86 -0.90 7.77 8.00
C LEU A 86 -0.28 7.12 9.25
N CYS A 87 -0.37 7.80 10.39
CA CYS A 87 -0.16 7.17 11.70
C CYS A 87 -1.47 6.49 12.09
N SER A 88 -1.40 5.21 12.46
CA SER A 88 -2.58 4.40 12.78
C SER A 88 -3.20 4.84 14.11
N ASP A 89 -4.52 4.99 14.11
CA ASP A 89 -5.35 5.17 15.32
C ASP A 89 -5.91 3.81 15.77
N GLU A 90 -6.30 2.98 14.80
CA GLU A 90 -6.89 1.66 15.01
C GLU A 90 -6.59 0.73 13.83
N PHE A 91 -6.40 -0.56 14.12
CA PHE A 91 -6.25 -1.60 13.11
C PHE A 91 -7.00 -2.86 13.50
N GLU A 92 -7.94 -3.30 12.66
CA GLU A 92 -8.65 -4.56 12.79
C GLU A 92 -8.18 -5.56 11.75
N ARG A 93 -7.96 -6.80 12.19
CA ARG A 93 -7.48 -7.91 11.37
C ARG A 93 -8.36 -9.12 11.61
N SER A 94 -9.13 -9.51 10.60
CA SER A 94 -9.84 -10.78 10.56
C SER A 94 -9.24 -11.68 9.50
N THR A 95 -8.85 -12.90 9.90
CA THR A 95 -8.30 -13.90 8.99
C THR A 95 -9.04 -15.21 9.12
N SER A 96 -9.33 -15.86 7.99
CA SER A 96 -9.96 -17.17 7.91
C SER A 96 -9.21 -18.03 6.90
N HIS A 97 -8.30 -18.88 7.40
CA HIS A 97 -7.47 -19.77 6.59
C HIS A 97 -7.88 -21.22 6.86
N GLY A 98 -8.73 -21.77 6.00
CA GLY A 98 -9.38 -23.06 6.22
C GLY A 98 -10.21 -23.06 7.51
N ALA A 99 -9.89 -23.97 8.44
CA ALA A 99 -10.55 -24.05 9.74
C ALA A 99 -10.05 -23.00 10.76
N ARG A 100 -8.90 -22.36 10.51
CA ARG A 100 -8.30 -21.39 11.44
C ARG A 100 -8.89 -20.02 11.22
N LYS A 101 -9.49 -19.45 12.27
CA LYS A 101 -10.05 -18.10 12.25
C LYS A 101 -9.45 -17.29 13.40
N SER A 102 -9.11 -16.04 13.14
CA SER A 102 -8.68 -15.09 14.16
C SER A 102 -9.24 -13.73 13.83
N THR A 103 -9.69 -13.01 14.85
CA THR A 103 -10.06 -11.60 14.75
C THR A 103 -9.33 -10.86 15.86
N GLU A 104 -8.56 -9.85 15.49
CA GLU A 104 -7.70 -9.07 16.37
C GLU A 104 -7.94 -7.58 16.11
N LYS A 105 -7.93 -6.78 17.17
CA LYS A 105 -8.01 -5.33 17.12
C LYS A 105 -6.81 -4.72 17.84
N THR A 106 -6.15 -3.76 17.21
CA THR A 106 -5.04 -3.00 17.78
C THR A 106 -5.43 -1.53 17.87
N THR A 107 -5.38 -0.96 19.07
CA THR A 107 -5.66 0.46 19.31
C THR A 107 -4.36 1.16 19.73
N TYR A 108 -4.11 2.35 19.19
CA TYR A 108 -2.88 3.11 19.41
C TYR A 108 -3.15 4.30 20.35
N ASP A 109 -2.41 4.38 21.45
CA ASP A 109 -2.42 5.52 22.37
C ASP A 109 -1.06 6.23 22.36
N TYR A 110 -1.01 7.32 21.61
CA TYR A 110 0.20 8.15 21.50
C TYR A 110 0.49 8.98 22.74
N LYS A 111 -0.47 9.13 23.68
CA LYS A 111 -0.21 9.84 24.95
C LYS A 111 0.63 8.98 25.88
N THR A 112 0.36 7.67 25.91
CA THR A 112 1.11 6.70 26.70
C THR A 112 2.27 6.08 25.92
N GLY A 113 2.30 6.26 24.59
CA GLY A 113 3.32 5.66 23.74
C GLY A 113 3.15 4.15 23.60
N THR A 114 1.91 3.66 23.66
CA THR A 114 1.61 2.22 23.61
C THR A 114 0.52 1.88 22.59
N ALA A 115 0.58 0.66 22.06
CA ALA A 115 -0.49 0.07 21.27
C ALA A 115 -0.95 -1.23 21.92
N ARG A 116 -2.26 -1.39 22.05
CA ARG A 116 -2.86 -2.56 22.67
C ARG A 116 -3.58 -3.40 21.63
N ARG A 117 -3.09 -4.62 21.42
CA ARG A 117 -3.78 -5.66 20.65
C ARG A 117 -4.69 -6.47 21.57
N ALA A 118 -5.90 -6.76 21.14
CA ALA A 118 -6.81 -7.71 21.77
C ALA A 118 -7.37 -8.68 20.73
N THR A 119 -7.38 -9.97 21.04
CA THR A 119 -8.05 -10.99 20.23
C THR A 119 -9.52 -11.05 20.64
N ALA A 120 -10.42 -11.15 19.66
CA ALA A 120 -11.85 -11.31 19.90
C ALA A 120 -12.15 -12.56 20.75
N ASN A 121 -13.33 -12.60 21.37
CA ASN A 121 -13.82 -13.73 22.18
C ASN A 121 -12.90 -14.13 23.35
N GLY A 122 -12.14 -13.18 23.90
CA GLY A 122 -11.29 -13.42 25.08
C GLY A 122 -9.96 -14.11 24.78
N GLY A 123 -9.51 -14.15 23.52
CA GLY A 123 -8.27 -14.81 23.09
C GLY A 123 -6.96 -14.17 23.55
N GLY A 124 -7.00 -13.25 24.52
CA GLY A 124 -5.86 -12.57 25.11
C GLY A 124 -5.63 -11.14 24.60
N SER A 125 -4.68 -10.44 25.24
CA SER A 125 -4.28 -9.08 24.86
C SER A 125 -2.77 -8.93 25.03
N THR A 126 -2.16 -8.04 24.26
CA THR A 126 -0.73 -7.73 24.29
C THR A 126 -0.54 -6.26 24.07
N GLU A 127 0.41 -5.68 24.78
CA GLU A 127 0.77 -4.28 24.65
C GLU A 127 2.15 -4.16 24.02
N PHE A 128 2.32 -3.16 23.16
CA PHE A 128 3.55 -2.84 22.48
C PHE A 128 3.92 -1.38 22.77
N THR A 129 5.21 -1.09 22.93
CA THR A 129 5.70 0.29 22.86
C THR A 129 5.70 0.76 21.40
N ILE A 130 5.26 1.99 21.15
CA ILE A 130 5.14 2.54 19.80
C ILE A 130 5.92 3.85 19.61
N PRO A 131 6.43 4.12 18.40
CA PRO A 131 7.02 5.43 18.07
C PRO A 131 5.93 6.51 17.96
N PRO A 132 6.30 7.80 17.85
CA PRO A 132 5.34 8.91 17.69
C PRO A 132 4.40 8.81 16.48
N CYS A 133 4.77 8.01 15.48
CA CYS A 133 3.91 7.69 14.35
C CYS A 133 4.07 6.20 14.03
N ALA A 134 3.19 5.38 14.60
CA ALA A 134 3.13 3.96 14.36
C ALA A 134 2.25 3.68 13.14
N ARG A 135 2.59 2.65 12.35
CA ARG A 135 1.78 2.25 11.20
C ARG A 135 1.48 0.77 11.28
N ASP A 136 0.23 0.40 11.09
CA ASP A 136 -0.13 -0.96 10.72
C ASP A 136 0.26 -1.26 9.25
N ALA A 137 0.04 -2.50 8.81
CA ALA A 137 0.39 -2.93 7.47
C ALA A 137 -0.33 -2.14 6.36
N LEU A 138 -1.60 -1.77 6.54
CA LEU A 138 -2.35 -1.01 5.54
C LEU A 138 -1.90 0.45 5.52
N ALA A 139 -1.86 1.09 6.69
CA ALA A 139 -1.38 2.47 6.80
C ALA A 139 0.05 2.61 6.23
N PHE A 140 0.91 1.60 6.44
CA PHE A 140 2.25 1.57 5.87
C PHE A 140 2.24 1.39 4.34
N LEU A 141 1.38 0.54 3.77
CA LEU A 141 1.27 0.38 2.32
C LEU A 141 0.95 1.72 1.63
N TYR A 142 -0.06 2.43 2.14
CA TYR A 142 -0.45 3.73 1.62
C TYR A 142 0.62 4.81 1.90
N PHE A 143 1.32 4.73 3.03
CA PHE A 143 2.48 5.59 3.30
C PHE A 143 3.59 5.36 2.26
N ALA A 144 3.93 4.11 1.97
CA ALA A 144 4.93 3.77 0.97
C ALA A 144 4.58 4.31 -0.42
N ARG A 145 3.30 4.22 -0.82
CA ARG A 145 2.81 4.84 -2.07
C ARG A 145 3.03 6.35 -2.09
N ARG A 146 2.67 7.04 -1.01
CA ARG A 146 2.87 8.49 -0.88
C ARG A 146 4.35 8.88 -0.97
N GLU A 147 5.22 8.16 -0.28
CA GLU A 147 6.68 8.39 -0.33
C GLU A 147 7.23 8.19 -1.74
N MET A 148 6.84 7.09 -2.40
CA MET A 148 7.26 6.79 -3.77
C MET A 148 6.75 7.82 -4.79
N GLY A 149 5.56 8.39 -4.56
CA GLY A 149 4.99 9.49 -5.36
C GLY A 149 5.81 10.78 -5.23
N GLN A 150 6.52 10.93 -4.11
CA GLN A 150 7.45 12.02 -3.85
C GLN A 150 8.89 11.69 -4.30
N GLY A 151 9.10 10.54 -4.95
CA GLY A 151 10.41 10.13 -5.47
C GLY A 151 11.35 9.52 -4.42
N ARG A 152 10.84 9.05 -3.28
CA ARG A 152 11.65 8.40 -2.24
C ARG A 152 11.06 7.06 -1.81
N VAL A 153 11.92 6.13 -1.40
CA VAL A 153 11.48 4.86 -0.82
C VAL A 153 11.16 5.08 0.65
N ALA A 154 10.02 4.57 1.13
CA ALA A 154 9.67 4.67 2.55
C ALA A 154 10.77 4.03 3.42
N PRO A 155 11.21 4.71 4.50
CA PRO A 155 12.29 4.21 5.33
C PRO A 155 11.90 2.93 6.07
N ALA A 156 12.91 2.10 6.31
CA ALA A 156 12.74 0.90 7.13
C ALA A 156 12.25 1.29 8.54
N GLN A 157 11.22 0.61 9.02
CA GLN A 157 10.60 0.89 10.31
C GLN A 157 9.92 -0.35 10.87
N GLN A 158 9.40 -0.23 12.09
CA GLN A 158 8.48 -1.22 12.64
C GLN A 158 7.06 -0.94 12.18
N ILE A 159 6.33 -2.00 11.84
CA ILE A 159 4.89 -1.98 11.57
C ILE A 159 4.17 -2.98 12.47
N PHE A 160 2.88 -2.75 12.67
CA PHE A 160 2.06 -3.51 13.61
C PHE A 160 1.01 -4.31 12.85
N PHE A 161 1.14 -5.64 12.85
CA PHE A 161 0.25 -6.53 12.11
C PHE A 161 0.04 -7.83 12.88
N GLY A 162 -0.81 -7.78 13.91
CA GLY A 162 -0.96 -8.85 14.90
C GLY A 162 0.26 -9.02 15.82
N SER A 163 1.47 -8.71 15.37
CA SER A 163 2.68 -8.53 16.18
C SER A 163 3.54 -7.43 15.56
N VAL A 164 4.68 -7.12 16.18
CA VAL A 164 5.61 -6.13 15.65
C VAL A 164 6.48 -6.77 14.57
N TYR A 165 6.43 -6.23 13.36
CA TYR A 165 7.29 -6.63 12.25
C TYR A 165 8.26 -5.50 11.90
N SER A 166 9.50 -5.83 11.56
CA SER A 166 10.38 -4.91 10.86
C SER A 166 10.12 -5.01 9.37
N ILE A 167 9.83 -3.88 8.73
CA ILE A 167 9.69 -3.77 7.28
C ILE A 167 10.86 -2.99 6.67
N ARG A 168 11.35 -3.47 5.53
CA ARG A 168 12.31 -2.77 4.67
C ARG A 168 11.81 -2.82 3.23
N LEU A 169 11.93 -1.69 2.55
CA LEU A 169 11.66 -1.53 1.13
C LEU A 169 12.97 -1.22 0.41
N GLU A 170 13.17 -1.84 -0.75
CA GLU A 170 14.31 -1.59 -1.61
C GLU A 170 13.80 -1.38 -3.04
N TYR A 171 14.08 -0.22 -3.61
CA TYR A 171 13.79 0.04 -5.02
C TYR A 171 14.85 -0.64 -5.88
N THR A 172 14.41 -1.54 -6.76
CA THR A 172 15.32 -2.36 -7.59
C THR A 172 15.36 -1.91 -9.04
N GLY A 173 14.78 -0.76 -9.36
CA GLY A 173 14.77 -0.20 -10.71
C GLY A 173 13.43 -0.26 -11.43
N ALA A 174 13.42 0.37 -12.60
CA ALA A 174 12.31 0.33 -13.53
C ALA A 174 12.19 -1.07 -14.14
N GLN A 175 10.97 -1.57 -14.28
CA GLN A 175 10.72 -2.83 -14.96
C GLN A 175 9.44 -2.75 -15.78
N THR A 176 9.51 -3.19 -17.04
CA THR A 176 8.32 -3.40 -17.86
C THR A 176 7.65 -4.70 -17.44
N ILE A 177 6.36 -4.63 -17.12
CA ILE A 177 5.51 -5.78 -16.85
C ILE A 177 4.33 -5.78 -17.81
N THR A 178 3.75 -6.96 -18.02
CA THR A 178 2.40 -7.08 -18.56
C THR A 178 1.43 -7.02 -17.37
N ALA A 179 0.54 -6.03 -17.36
CA ALA A 179 -0.58 -5.94 -16.42
C ALA A 179 -1.84 -5.56 -17.20
N ARG A 180 -2.98 -6.21 -16.95
CA ARG A 180 -4.25 -5.97 -17.68
C ARG A 180 -4.12 -6.17 -19.21
N GLU A 181 -3.27 -7.12 -19.62
CA GLU A 181 -2.89 -7.38 -21.03
C GLU A 181 -2.16 -6.21 -21.72
N GLN A 182 -1.70 -5.22 -20.96
CA GLN A 182 -0.98 -4.05 -21.46
C GLN A 182 0.43 -4.03 -20.89
N GLN A 183 1.40 -3.60 -21.70
CA GLN A 183 2.75 -3.34 -21.22
C GLN A 183 2.75 -2.04 -20.42
N ALA A 184 3.26 -2.09 -19.19
CA ALA A 184 3.43 -0.92 -18.33
C ALA A 184 4.83 -0.89 -17.75
N VAL A 185 5.48 0.27 -17.81
CA VAL A 185 6.74 0.51 -17.09
C VAL A 185 6.40 0.82 -15.63
N THR A 186 6.95 0.02 -14.73
CA THR A 186 6.70 0.09 -13.29
C THR A 186 7.97 0.30 -12.49
N ASP A 187 7.82 0.80 -11.27
CA ASP A 187 8.89 0.80 -10.28
C ASP A 187 8.80 -0.49 -9.45
N ARG A 188 9.81 -1.36 -9.57
CA ARG A 188 9.86 -2.60 -8.79
C ARG A 188 10.47 -2.31 -7.41
N VAL A 189 9.75 -2.73 -6.39
CA VAL A 189 10.16 -2.60 -4.99
C VAL A 189 10.15 -3.97 -4.34
N LEU A 190 11.30 -4.37 -3.79
CA LEU A 190 11.42 -5.55 -2.94
C LEU A 190 11.03 -5.19 -1.52
N VAL A 191 10.12 -5.97 -0.94
CA VAL A 191 9.63 -5.85 0.43
C VAL A 191 10.19 -6.99 1.26
N THR A 192 10.85 -6.68 2.37
CA THR A 192 11.27 -7.65 3.38
C THR A 192 10.54 -7.39 4.69
N LEU A 193 9.84 -8.39 5.19
CA LEU A 193 9.18 -8.43 6.48
C LEU A 193 9.86 -9.44 7.40
N ARG A 194 10.13 -9.04 8.65
CA ARG A 194 10.65 -9.93 9.69
C ARG A 194 9.89 -9.69 10.99
N GLY A 195 9.25 -10.73 11.51
CA GLY A 195 8.57 -10.69 12.81
C GLY A 195 8.88 -11.93 13.64
N PRO A 196 8.27 -12.05 14.83
CA PRO A 196 8.59 -13.10 15.79
C PRO A 196 8.25 -14.52 15.29
N ALA A 197 7.15 -14.66 14.54
CA ALA A 197 6.64 -15.95 14.10
C ALA A 197 6.88 -16.24 12.61
N SER A 198 7.22 -15.22 11.81
CA SER A 198 7.37 -15.36 10.36
C SER A 198 8.23 -14.27 9.75
N SER A 199 8.78 -14.58 8.58
CA SER A 199 9.38 -13.62 7.67
C SER A 199 8.78 -13.79 6.28
N ALA A 200 8.77 -12.72 5.50
CA ALA A 200 8.30 -12.75 4.12
C ALA A 200 9.19 -11.83 3.27
N ASN A 201 9.44 -12.25 2.03
CA ASN A 201 10.02 -11.40 1.00
C ASN A 201 9.10 -11.44 -0.20
N PHE A 202 8.70 -10.29 -0.73
CA PHE A 202 7.81 -10.22 -1.87
C PHE A 202 8.05 -8.93 -2.65
N GLU A 203 7.51 -8.85 -3.86
CA GLU A 203 7.73 -7.72 -4.75
C GLU A 203 6.43 -6.97 -4.99
N ILE A 204 6.52 -5.65 -5.07
CA ILE A 204 5.43 -4.79 -5.54
C ILE A 204 5.93 -4.02 -6.76
N PHE A 205 5.11 -3.96 -7.80
CA PHE A 205 5.34 -3.20 -9.01
C PHE A 205 4.36 -2.02 -9.03
N PHE A 206 4.87 -0.83 -8.76
CA PHE A 206 4.08 0.39 -8.74
C PHE A 206 4.03 1.02 -10.13
N ALA A 207 2.84 1.47 -10.53
CA ALA A 207 2.69 2.34 -11.69
C ALA A 207 3.52 3.62 -11.51
N ARG A 208 4.01 4.16 -12.62
CA ARG A 208 4.69 5.45 -12.64
C ARG A 208 3.72 6.63 -12.71
N ASP A 209 2.53 6.49 -12.13
CA ASP A 209 1.58 7.57 -11.94
C ASP A 209 1.86 8.35 -10.64
N ALA A 210 1.16 9.47 -10.43
CA ALA A 210 1.34 10.29 -9.23
C ALA A 210 0.93 9.55 -7.93
N ALA A 211 0.02 8.58 -8.04
CA ALA A 211 -0.55 7.80 -6.94
C ALA A 211 0.31 6.59 -6.53
N ARG A 212 1.29 6.23 -7.36
CA ARG A 212 2.04 4.97 -7.29
C ARG A 212 1.11 3.81 -7.08
N THR A 213 0.19 3.63 -8.02
CA THR A 213 -0.83 2.56 -7.95
C THR A 213 -0.13 1.19 -7.99
N PRO A 214 -0.35 0.27 -7.03
CA PRO A 214 0.20 -1.07 -7.10
C PRO A 214 -0.47 -1.84 -8.24
N LEU A 215 0.28 -2.15 -9.31
CA LEU A 215 -0.26 -2.88 -10.47
C LEU A 215 -0.14 -4.39 -10.31
N LEU A 216 0.94 -4.84 -9.66
CA LEU A 216 1.24 -6.24 -9.45
C LEU A 216 1.96 -6.42 -8.12
N VAL A 217 1.56 -7.42 -7.35
CA VAL A 217 2.29 -7.93 -6.19
C VAL A 217 2.68 -9.37 -6.48
N ARG A 218 3.92 -9.77 -6.19
CA ARG A 218 4.39 -11.16 -6.34
C ARG A 218 4.89 -11.69 -5.01
N VAL A 219 4.24 -12.73 -4.51
CA VAL A 219 4.54 -13.36 -3.22
C VAL A 219 5.09 -14.77 -3.46
N PRO A 220 6.42 -14.97 -3.33
CA PRO A 220 7.01 -16.30 -3.40
C PRO A 220 6.66 -17.12 -2.16
N LEU A 221 6.01 -18.26 -2.37
CA LEU A 221 5.77 -19.30 -1.36
C LEU A 221 6.51 -20.59 -1.76
N SER A 222 6.61 -21.55 -0.83
CA SER A 222 7.27 -22.84 -1.09
C SER A 222 6.66 -23.63 -2.24
N VAL A 223 5.36 -23.44 -2.50
CA VAL A 223 4.60 -24.11 -3.57
C VAL A 223 4.58 -23.35 -4.89
N GLY A 224 5.17 -22.15 -4.94
CA GLY A 224 5.18 -21.29 -6.12
C GLY A 224 4.99 -19.81 -5.79
N THR A 225 5.09 -18.95 -6.80
CA THR A 225 4.86 -17.50 -6.67
C THR A 225 3.42 -17.14 -7.01
N PHE A 226 2.69 -16.63 -6.02
CA PHE A 226 1.34 -16.10 -6.20
C PHE A 226 1.45 -14.65 -6.64
N SER A 227 0.44 -14.18 -7.38
CA SER A 227 0.35 -12.76 -7.69
C SER A 227 -1.01 -12.16 -7.39
N LEU A 228 -1.00 -10.88 -7.03
CA LEU A 228 -2.17 -10.02 -7.04
C LEU A 228 -1.98 -9.06 -8.20
N GLU A 229 -2.80 -9.18 -9.25
CA GLU A 229 -2.74 -8.31 -10.42
C GLU A 229 -3.94 -7.38 -10.41
N LEU A 230 -3.72 -6.08 -10.64
CA LEU A 230 -4.78 -5.08 -10.65
C LEU A 230 -5.79 -5.44 -11.77
N ALA A 231 -7.00 -5.82 -11.37
CA ALA A 231 -8.11 -6.16 -12.26
C ALA A 231 -8.60 -4.90 -12.99
N ARG A 232 -9.24 -5.08 -14.15
CA ARG A 232 -9.74 -3.95 -14.97
C ARG A 232 -10.83 -3.15 -14.27
#